data_AF-A0A9E1RV35-F1
#
_entry.id   AF-A0A9E1RV35-F1
#
_cell.length_a   1.000
_cell.length_b   1.000
_cell.length_c   1.000
_cell.angle_alpha   90.00
_cell.angle_beta   90.00
_cell.angle_gamma   90.00
#
_symmetry.space_group_name_H-M   'P 1'
#
loop_
_entity.id
_entity.type
_entity.pdbx_description
1 polymer ?
#
loop_
_entity_poly.entity_id
_entity_poly.type
_entity_poly.pdbx_seq_one_letter_code
_entity_poly.pdbx_strand_id
1 'polypeptide(L)' 'MAGTGKAHLRTDSDVLLRVEDLVVEFPVDRHAVVHAVSGISFDVVRGETLGLVGESGCGKSTTAKA' A
#
# COMPACT_ATOMS: atom_id res chain seq x y z
N MET A 1 10.52 -4.61 7.85
CA MET A 1 10.70 -4.15 6.46
C MET A 1 9.36 -3.60 6.01
N ALA A 2 9.24 -2.30 5.78
CA ALA A 2 7.99 -1.69 5.35
C ALA A 2 7.83 -1.82 3.83
N GLY A 3 6.62 -2.08 3.35
CA GLY A 3 6.33 -2.10 1.92
C GLY A 3 6.53 -0.70 1.32
N THR A 4 7.25 -0.61 0.20
CA THR A 4 7.49 0.62 -0.57
C THR A 4 7.28 0.33 -2.05
N GLY A 5 7.03 1.36 -2.86
CA GLY A 5 7.06 1.24 -4.33
C GLY A 5 5.85 1.83 -5.05
N LYS A 6 5.98 1.94 -6.37
CA LYS A 6 4.93 2.46 -7.26
C LYS A 6 4.61 1.42 -8.31
N ALA A 7 3.33 1.11 -8.50
CA ALA A 7 2.87 0.15 -9.51
C ALA A 7 1.63 0.68 -10.20
N HIS A 8 1.65 0.77 -11.54
CA HIS A 8 0.53 1.23 -12.36
C HIS A 8 -0.10 2.56 -11.89
N LEU A 9 0.29 3.68 -12.51
CA LEU A 9 -0.30 5.01 -12.28
C LEU A 9 -0.81 5.54 -13.62
N ARG A 10 -1.80 4.84 -14.18
CA ARG A 10 -2.39 5.09 -15.50
C ARG A 10 -3.36 6.26 -15.42
N THR A 11 -3.32 7.15 -16.40
CA THR A 11 -4.22 8.34 -16.46
C THR A 11 -5.64 8.01 -16.95
N ASP A 12 -6.06 6.75 -16.85
CA ASP A 12 -7.30 6.23 -17.45
C ASP A 12 -8.54 6.67 -16.66
N SER A 13 -9.64 6.93 -17.38
CA SER A 13 -10.97 7.19 -16.81
C SER A 13 -11.58 5.99 -16.09
N ASP A 14 -11.10 4.77 -16.36
CA ASP A 14 -11.62 3.53 -15.77
C ASP A 14 -10.94 3.09 -14.46
N VAL A 15 -10.09 3.94 -13.88
CA VAL A 15 -9.50 3.70 -12.56
C VAL A 15 -10.60 3.66 -11.49
N LEU A 16 -10.70 2.53 -10.78
CA LEU A 16 -11.65 2.35 -9.67
C LEU A 16 -11.03 2.65 -8.31
N LEU A 17 -9.75 2.36 -8.15
CA LEU A 17 -9.00 2.65 -6.93
C LEU A 17 -7.68 3.30 -7.32
N ARG A 18 -7.35 4.40 -6.65
CA ARG A 18 -6.05 5.04 -6.71
C ARG A 18 -5.54 5.27 -5.30
N VAL A 19 -4.34 4.77 -5.04
CA VAL A 19 -3.60 4.94 -3.81
C VAL A 19 -2.34 5.70 -4.15
N GLU A 20 -2.10 6.81 -3.47
CA GLU A 20 -0.91 7.65 -3.66
C GLU A 20 -0.19 7.82 -2.33
N ASP A 21 1.12 7.53 -2.36
CA ASP A 21 2.07 7.66 -1.25
C ASP A 21 1.51 7.21 0.12
N LEU A 22 0.80 6.06 0.14
CA LEU A 22 0.21 5.51 1.36
C LEU A 22 1.30 5.15 2.38
N VAL A 23 1.19 5.76 3.56
CA VAL A 23 1.99 5.47 4.74
C VAL A 23 1.05 4.96 5.83
N VAL A 24 1.42 3.87 6.49
CA VAL A 24 0.68 3.34 7.64
C VAL A 24 1.65 3.11 8.79
N GLU A 25 1.36 3.74 9.92
CA GLU A 25 2.15 3.71 11.14
C GLU A 25 1.33 3.15 12.30
N PHE A 26 1.96 2.31 13.12
CA PHE A 26 1.37 1.80 14.36
C PHE A 26 2.20 2.25 15.55
N PRO A 27 1.58 2.83 16.60
CA PRO A 27 2.29 3.13 17.84
C PRO A 27 2.66 1.82 18.55
N VAL A 28 3.92 1.70 18.96
CA VAL A 28 4.40 0.54 19.74
C VAL A 28 4.74 0.90 21.17
N ASP A 29 5.11 2.16 21.43
CA ASP A 29 5.23 2.74 22.76
C ASP A 29 4.93 4.25 22.72
N ARG A 30 5.26 4.97 23.80
CA ARG A 30 4.97 6.40 23.94
C ARG A 30 5.79 7.31 23.01
N HIS A 31 6.92 6.84 22.50
CA HIS A 31 7.88 7.59 21.71
C HIS A 31 8.32 6.89 20.41
N ALA A 32 7.79 5.70 20.12
CA ALA A 32 8.14 4.89 18.97
C ALA A 32 6.91 4.44 18.18
N VAL A 33 7.06 4.51 16.86
CA VAL A 33 6.12 3.99 15.88
C VAL A 33 6.81 2.98 14.98
N VAL A 34 6.03 2.03 14.46
CA VAL A 34 6.46 1.11 13.41
C VAL A 34 5.77 1.51 12.12
N HIS A 35 6.57 1.80 11.09
CA HIS A 35 6.07 1.95 9.74
C HIS A 35 5.78 0.56 9.16
N ALA A 36 4.50 0.24 8.99
CA ALA A 36 4.06 -1.00 8.35
C ALA A 36 4.01 -0.86 6.81
N VAL A 37 3.73 0.34 6.33
CA VAL A 37 3.75 0.71 4.90
C VAL A 37 4.44 2.07 4.78
N SER A 38 5.35 2.22 3.83
CA SER A 38 6.19 3.40 3.67
C SER A 38 6.11 3.96 2.25
N GLY A 39 4.99 4.61 1.92
CA GLY A 39 4.85 5.35 0.68
C GLY A 39 4.67 4.43 -0.53
N ILE A 40 3.57 3.66 -0.53
CA ILE A 40 3.19 2.89 -1.72
C ILE A 40 2.18 3.65 -2.57
N SER A 41 2.32 3.55 -3.89
CA SER A 41 1.33 4.12 -4.82
C SER A 41 0.91 3.07 -5.85
N PHE A 42 -0.39 2.93 -6.08
CA PHE A 42 -0.89 2.08 -7.14
C PHE A 42 -2.31 2.43 -7.59
N ASP A 43 -2.68 1.99 -8.78
CA ASP A 43 -4.05 1.98 -9.26
C ASP A 43 -4.61 0.57 -9.49
N VAL A 44 -5.94 0.48 -9.49
CA VAL A 44 -6.69 -0.69 -9.94
C VAL A 44 -7.78 -0.20 -10.89
N VAL A 45 -7.77 -0.68 -12.13
CA VAL A 45 -8.81 -0.37 -13.12
C VAL A 45 -9.96 -1.36 -13.06
N ARG A 46 -11.09 -1.02 -13.70
CA ARG A 46 -12.25 -1.90 -13.77
C ARG A 46 -11.89 -3.26 -14.37
N GLY A 47 -12.24 -4.33 -13.66
CA GLY A 47 -12.00 -5.72 -14.10
C GLY A 47 -10.59 -6.23 -13.83
N GLU A 48 -9.71 -5.44 -13.22
CA GLU A 48 -8.36 -5.85 -12.84
C GLU A 48 -8.36 -6.61 -11.51
N THR A 49 -7.45 -7.58 -11.39
CA THR A 49 -7.13 -8.23 -10.11
C THR A 49 -5.73 -7.82 -9.67
N LEU A 50 -5.63 -7.11 -8.53
CA LEU A 50 -4.36 -6.75 -7.91
C LEU A 50 -3.93 -7.83 -6.91
N GLY A 51 -2.73 -8.38 -7.10
CA GLY A 51 -2.10 -9.31 -6.15
C GLY A 51 -1.03 -8.64 -5.30
N LEU A 52 -1.14 -8.73 -3.98
CA LEU A 52 -0.11 -8.28 -3.03
C LEU A 52 0.74 -9.48 -2.58
N VAL A 53 2.03 -9.48 -2.91
CA VAL A 53 2.96 -10.57 -2.60
C VAL A 53 4.22 -10.08 -1.89
N GLY A 54 4.90 -10.97 -1.15
CA GLY A 54 6.10 -10.66 -0.39
C GLY A 54 6.20 -11.44 0.93
N GLU A 55 7.33 -11.32 1.62
CA GLU A 55 7.63 -12.01 2.88
C GLU A 55 6.65 -11.66 4.03
N SER A 56 6.55 -12.52 5.04
CA SER A 56 5.74 -12.23 6.23
C SER A 56 6.18 -10.90 6.86
N GLY A 57 5.23 -10.04 7.21
CA GLY A 57 5.52 -8.73 7.81
C GLY A 57 5.90 -7.60 6.86
N CYS A 58 5.90 -7.80 5.53
CA CYS A 58 6.24 -6.74 4.57
C CYS A 58 5.14 -5.68 4.32
N GLY A 59 3.99 -5.76 4.99
CA GLY A 59 2.91 -4.77 4.88
C GLY A 59 1.69 -5.16 4.05
N LYS A 60 1.67 -6.32 3.36
CA LYS A 60 0.53 -6.77 2.49
C LYS A 60 -0.86 -6.60 3.14
N SER A 61 -1.08 -7.24 4.29
CA SER A 61 -2.37 -7.20 4.98
C SER A 61 -2.68 -5.84 5.61
N THR A 62 -1.66 -5.00 5.81
CA THR A 62 -1.85 -3.62 6.27
C THR A 62 -2.33 -2.75 5.12
N THR A 63 -1.66 -2.84 3.96
CA THR A 63 -2.09 -2.19 2.72
C THR A 63 -3.52 -2.55 2.33
N ALA A 64 -3.93 -3.82 2.46
CA ALA A 64 -5.28 -4.25 2.11
C ALA A 64 -6.38 -3.78 3.09
N LYS A 65 -6.02 -3.29 4.28
CA LYS A 65 -6.97 -2.86 5.33
C LYS A 65 -7.13 -1.35 5.42
N ALA A 66 -6.12 -0.59 5.02
CA ALA A 66 -6.16 0.88 4.98
C ALA A 66 -7.13 1.35 3.89
#